data_AF-A0A6N9V566-F1
#
_entry.id   AF-A0A6N9V566-F1
#
_cell.length_a   1.000
_cell.length_b   1.000
_cell.length_c   1.000
_cell.angle_alpha   90.00
_cell.angle_beta   90.00
_cell.angle_gamma   90.00
#
_symmetry.space_group_name_H-M   'P 1'
#
loop_
_entity.id
_entity.type
_entity.pdbx_description
1 polymer ?
#
loop_
_entity_poly.entity_id
_entity_poly.type
_entity_poly.pdbx_seq_one_letter_code
_entity_poly.pdbx_strand_id
1 'polypeptide(L)'
;HFSPWIALAVVVLMATVVTSYRQTVHAYPNGGGTYEVAKANLGPRAGRTVASALLVDYVLTVAVSVSAGIENLGSAVPFVVENKTLCALIAIALLSVMNLRGVRESGTLFAVPTYVFVAGVFL
;
A
#
# COMPACT_ATOMS: atom_id res chain seq x y z
N HIS A 1 -9.48 20.21 -17.66
CA HIS A 1 -10.19 19.60 -18.81
C HIS A 1 -9.86 18.11 -19.01
N PHE A 2 -8.62 17.64 -18.87
CA PHE A 2 -8.28 16.20 -19.03
C PHE A 2 -8.57 15.31 -17.81
N SER A 3 -8.64 15.88 -16.61
CA SER A 3 -8.89 15.15 -15.35
C SER A 3 -10.05 14.13 -15.40
N PRO A 4 -11.26 14.43 -15.92
CA PRO A 4 -12.34 13.44 -15.96
C PRO A 4 -12.05 12.25 -16.88
N TRP A 5 -11.34 12.47 -17.99
CA TRP A 5 -10.96 11.40 -18.91
C TRP A 5 -9.89 10.48 -18.31
N ILE A 6 -8.94 11.06 -17.58
CA ILE A 6 -7.93 10.29 -16.84
C ILE A 6 -8.60 9.48 -15.73
N ALA A 7 -9.54 10.08 -14.99
CA ALA A 7 -10.29 9.38 -13.94
C ALA A 7 -11.07 8.18 -14.52
N LEU A 8 -11.75 8.37 -15.65
CA LEU A 8 -12.45 7.27 -16.34
C LEU A 8 -11.49 6.14 -16.72
N ALA A 9 -10.32 6.46 -17.27
CA ALA A 9 -9.31 5.46 -17.62
C ALA A 9 -8.81 4.68 -16.39
N VAL A 10 -8.60 5.37 -15.26
CA VAL A 10 -8.21 4.73 -13.98
C VAL A 10 -9.31 3.80 -13.47
N VAL A 11 -10.59 4.20 -13.57
CA VAL A 11 -11.73 3.35 -13.18
C VAL A 11 -11.77 2.06 -14.01
N VAL A 12 -11.62 2.17 -15.34
CA VAL A 12 -11.59 0.99 -16.24
C VAL A 12 -10.40 0.09 -15.93
N LEU A 13 -9.21 0.68 -15.68
CA LEU A 13 -8.03 -0.04 -15.26
C LEU A 13 -8.29 -0.81 -13.96
N MET A 14 -8.84 -0.15 -12.93
CA MET A 14 -9.14 -0.80 -11.65
C MET A 14 -10.17 -1.91 -11.78
N ALA A 15 -11.21 -1.75 -12.59
CA ALA A 15 -12.17 -2.82 -12.86
C ALA A 15 -11.48 -4.04 -13.50
N THR A 16 -10.59 -3.80 -14.46
CA THR A 16 -9.80 -4.86 -15.11
C THR A 16 -8.90 -5.57 -14.09
N VAL A 17 -8.18 -4.81 -13.27
CA VAL A 17 -7.30 -5.36 -12.22
C VAL A 17 -8.11 -6.22 -11.24
N VAL A 18 -9.23 -5.69 -10.72
CA VAL A 18 -10.09 -6.43 -9.76
C VAL A 18 -10.61 -7.73 -10.37
N THR A 19 -11.09 -7.71 -11.62
CA THR A 19 -11.56 -8.95 -12.27
C THR A 19 -10.44 -9.96 -12.47
N SER A 20 -9.23 -9.52 -12.85
CA SER A 20 -8.04 -10.37 -12.96
C SER A 20 -7.68 -11.00 -11.61
N TYR A 21 -7.64 -10.21 -10.54
CA TYR A 21 -7.33 -10.72 -9.20
C TYR A 21 -8.37 -11.73 -8.72
N ARG A 22 -9.65 -11.52 -9.00
CA ARG A 22 -10.71 -12.49 -8.68
C ARG A 22 -10.47 -13.84 -9.37
N GLN A 23 -10.08 -13.83 -10.65
CA GLN A 23 -9.74 -15.06 -11.38
C GLN A 23 -8.53 -15.75 -10.77
N THR A 24 -7.46 -14.99 -10.46
CA THR A 24 -6.25 -15.53 -9.85
C THR A 24 -6.52 -16.15 -8.48
N VAL A 25 -7.28 -15.48 -7.61
CA VAL A 25 -7.64 -16.01 -6.28
C VAL A 25 -8.46 -17.30 -6.41
N HIS A 26 -9.38 -17.37 -7.37
CA HIS A 26 -10.16 -18.58 -7.61
C HIS A 26 -9.31 -19.74 -8.15
N ALA A 27 -8.34 -19.46 -9.02
CA ALA A 27 -7.43 -20.45 -9.59
C ALA A 27 -6.36 -20.95 -8.59
N TYR A 28 -6.01 -20.14 -7.58
CA TYR A 28 -4.98 -20.44 -6.58
C TYR A 28 -5.55 -20.34 -5.14
N PRO A 29 -6.49 -21.23 -4.75
CA PRO A 29 -7.20 -21.15 -3.47
C PRO A 29 -6.31 -21.41 -2.25
N ASN A 30 -5.20 -22.15 -2.43
CA ASN A 30 -4.24 -22.44 -1.36
C ASN A 30 -3.33 -21.24 -1.02
N GLY A 31 -3.46 -20.12 -1.75
CA GLY A 31 -2.56 -18.99 -1.63
C GLY A 31 -1.19 -19.25 -2.27
N GLY A 32 -0.45 -18.18 -2.51
CA GLY A 32 0.86 -18.21 -3.19
C GLY A 32 1.34 -16.85 -3.68
N GLY A 33 0.45 -15.86 -3.72
CA GLY A 33 0.79 -14.51 -4.16
C GLY A 33 1.25 -14.48 -5.62
N THR A 34 1.58 -13.29 -6.11
CA THR A 34 2.03 -13.09 -7.50
C THR A 34 3.33 -13.82 -7.82
N TYR A 35 4.19 -14.05 -6.81
CA TYR A 35 5.43 -14.81 -6.95
C TYR A 35 5.18 -16.29 -7.30
N GLU A 36 4.36 -17.02 -6.53
CA GLU A 36 4.12 -18.45 -6.82
C GLU A 36 3.37 -18.63 -8.13
N VAL A 37 2.43 -17.74 -8.46
CA VAL A 37 1.73 -17.76 -9.75
C VAL A 37 2.71 -17.56 -10.90
N ALA A 38 3.60 -16.56 -10.83
CA ALA A 38 4.58 -16.31 -11.88
C ALA A 38 5.59 -17.45 -12.01
N LYS A 39 6.07 -18.00 -10.89
CA LYS A 39 7.02 -19.10 -10.87
C LYS A 39 6.41 -20.38 -11.46
N ALA A 40 5.17 -20.71 -11.10
CA ALA A 40 4.50 -21.91 -11.56
C ALA A 40 4.20 -21.89 -13.08
N ASN A 41 3.86 -20.72 -13.64
CA ASN A 41 3.45 -20.61 -15.04
C ASN A 41 4.57 -20.19 -16.00
N LEU A 42 5.50 -19.33 -15.54
CA LEU A 42 6.53 -18.71 -16.39
C LEU A 42 7.95 -19.14 -16.00
N GLY A 43 8.06 -19.99 -14.99
CA GLY A 43 9.30 -20.59 -14.52
C GLY A 43 10.09 -19.74 -13.52
N PRO A 44 11.23 -20.27 -13.02
CA PRO A 44 11.94 -19.69 -11.88
C PRO A 44 12.54 -18.30 -12.14
N ARG A 45 12.88 -17.98 -13.39
CA ARG A 45 13.46 -16.66 -13.73
C ARG A 45 12.43 -15.55 -13.56
N ALA A 46 11.22 -15.75 -14.09
CA ALA A 46 10.11 -14.82 -13.92
C ALA A 46 9.72 -14.67 -12.44
N GLY A 47 9.70 -15.79 -11.69
CA GLY A 47 9.49 -15.76 -10.24
C GLY A 47 10.49 -14.85 -9.51
N ARG A 48 11.78 -14.95 -9.80
CA ARG A 48 12.80 -14.07 -9.17
C ARG A 48 12.56 -12.59 -9.50
N THR A 49 12.22 -12.27 -10.75
CA THR A 49 11.92 -10.89 -11.14
C THR A 49 10.72 -10.35 -10.37
N VAL A 50 9.65 -11.14 -10.23
CA VAL A 50 8.48 -10.76 -9.42
C VAL A 50 8.86 -10.59 -7.95
N ALA A 51 9.65 -11.50 -7.38
CA ALA A 51 10.12 -11.35 -6.00
C ALA A 51 10.94 -10.07 -5.79
N SER A 52 11.84 -9.72 -6.71
CA SER A 52 12.59 -8.46 -6.64
C SER A 52 11.68 -7.24 -6.76
N ALA A 53 10.68 -7.29 -7.65
CA ALA A 53 9.72 -6.20 -7.82
C ALA A 53 8.89 -5.99 -6.56
N LEU A 54 8.43 -7.07 -5.92
CA LEU A 54 7.68 -7.00 -4.65
C LEU A 54 8.50 -6.39 -3.52
N LEU A 55 9.80 -6.71 -3.41
CA LEU A 55 10.66 -6.08 -2.40
C LEU A 55 10.76 -4.56 -2.58
N VAL A 56 10.92 -4.12 -3.83
CA VAL A 56 10.95 -2.68 -4.15
C VAL A 56 9.58 -2.04 -3.89
N ASP A 57 8.50 -2.70 -4.29
CA ASP A 57 7.12 -2.26 -4.07
C ASP A 57 6.82 -2.07 -2.58
N TYR A 58 7.25 -2.99 -1.71
CA TYR A 58 7.08 -2.86 -0.26
C TYR A 58 7.83 -1.66 0.31
N VAL A 59 9.09 -1.45 -0.12
CA VAL A 59 9.89 -0.30 0.34
C VAL A 59 9.26 1.01 -0.14
N LEU A 60 8.85 1.08 -1.41
CA LEU A 60 8.21 2.26 -1.99
C LEU A 60 6.86 2.54 -1.34
N THR A 61 6.06 1.52 -1.05
CA THR A 61 4.76 1.68 -0.38
C THR A 61 4.91 2.37 0.97
N VAL A 62 5.88 1.93 1.79
CA VAL A 62 6.16 2.55 3.09
C VAL A 62 6.68 3.98 2.90
N ALA A 63 7.65 4.17 2.00
CA ALA A 63 8.26 5.49 1.77
C ALA A 63 7.22 6.53 1.31
N VAL A 64 6.46 6.21 0.25
CA VAL A 64 5.46 7.11 -0.34
C VAL A 64 4.34 7.41 0.65
N SER A 65 3.83 6.39 1.36
CA SER A 65 2.73 6.57 2.31
C SER A 65 3.14 7.44 3.49
N VAL A 66 4.34 7.23 4.06
CA VAL A 66 4.83 8.06 5.17
C VAL A 66 5.12 9.49 4.70
N SER A 67 5.73 9.67 3.53
CA SER A 67 5.96 11.01 2.96
C SER A 67 4.65 11.79 2.80
N ALA A 68 3.62 11.19 2.19
CA ALA A 68 2.31 11.81 2.04
C ALA A 68 1.65 12.10 3.40
N GLY A 69 1.79 11.17 4.37
CA GLY A 69 1.29 11.37 5.73
C GLY A 69 1.95 12.56 6.44
N ILE A 70 3.27 12.72 6.31
CA ILE A 70 4.02 13.84 6.88
C ILE A 70 3.67 15.16 6.20
N GLU A 71 3.43 15.17 4.89
CA GLU A 71 2.96 16.36 4.17
C GLU A 71 1.58 16.82 4.67
N ASN A 72 0.63 15.88 4.81
CA ASN A 72 -0.70 16.15 5.35
C ASN A 72 -0.66 16.57 6.82
N LEU A 73 0.25 16.00 7.63
CA LEU A 73 0.42 16.43 9.03
C LEU A 73 1.06 17.82 9.10
N GLY A 74 2.00 18.10 8.20
CA GLY A 74 2.66 19.39 8.07
C GLY A 74 1.68 20.54 7.79
N SER A 75 0.60 20.31 7.05
CA SER A 75 -0.40 21.37 6.83
C SER A 75 -1.10 21.83 8.11
N ALA A 76 -1.06 21.04 9.19
CA ALA A 76 -1.64 21.38 10.49
C ALA A 76 -0.59 21.72 11.57
N VAL A 77 0.66 21.24 11.44
CA VAL A 77 1.71 21.38 12.46
C VAL A 77 2.98 21.99 11.87
N PRO A 78 3.29 23.27 12.14
CA PRO A 78 4.44 23.97 11.55
C PRO A 78 5.79 23.30 11.78
N PHE A 79 6.01 22.73 12.98
CA PHE A 79 7.24 22.01 13.33
C PHE A 79 7.53 20.84 12.36
N VAL A 80 6.48 20.16 11.88
CA VAL A 80 6.60 19.03 10.95
C VAL A 80 7.01 19.50 9.56
N VAL A 81 6.57 20.69 9.14
CA VAL A 81 6.95 21.28 7.85
C VAL A 81 8.43 21.66 7.83
N GLU A 82 8.94 22.19 8.93
CA GLU A 82 10.36 22.55 9.05
C GLU A 82 11.26 21.31 9.13
N ASN A 83 10.75 20.17 9.60
CA ASN A 83 11.53 18.96 9.89
C ASN A 83 11.02 17.69 9.17
N LYS A 84 10.44 17.83 7.97
CA LYS A 84 9.74 16.74 7.24
C LYS A 84 10.52 15.43 7.20
N THR A 85 11.79 15.48 6.78
CA THR A 85 12.63 14.29 6.63
C THR A 85 12.86 13.58 7.96
N LEU A 86 13.13 14.35 9.03
CA LEU A 86 13.37 13.80 10.36
C LEU A 86 12.09 13.18 10.92
N CYS A 87 10.95 13.87 10.79
CA CYS A 87 9.65 13.33 11.19
C CYS A 87 9.30 12.04 10.44
N ALA A 88 9.57 11.97 9.13
CA ALA A 88 9.35 10.77 8.33
C ALA A 88 10.22 9.59 8.79
N LEU A 89 11.51 9.82 9.03
CA LEU A 89 12.43 8.79 9.52
C LEU A 89 12.02 8.28 10.92
N ILE A 90 11.61 9.18 11.81
CA ILE A 90 11.07 8.79 13.13
C ILE A 90 9.81 7.96 12.98
N ALA A 91 8.87 8.35 12.13
CA ALA A 91 7.65 7.59 11.88
C ALA A 91 7.95 6.18 11.35
N ILE A 92 8.85 6.04 10.37
CA ILE A 92 9.29 4.74 9.85
C ILE A 92 9.95 3.91 10.95
N ALA A 93 10.82 4.50 11.76
CA ALA A 93 11.49 3.79 12.86
C ALA A 93 10.49 3.30 13.91
N LEU A 94 9.52 4.14 14.31
CA LEU A 94 8.46 3.77 15.24
C LEU A 94 7.60 2.63 14.70
N LEU A 95 7.13 2.75 13.45
CA LEU A 95 6.36 1.70 12.78
C LEU A 95 7.16 0.40 12.73
N SER A 96 8.45 0.47 12.40
CA SER A 96 9.34 -0.69 12.34
C SER A 96 9.49 -1.36 13.71
N VAL A 97 9.71 -0.59 14.78
CA VAL A 97 9.79 -1.12 16.15
C VAL A 97 8.47 -1.74 16.59
N MET A 98 7.34 -1.12 16.28
CA MET A 98 6.02 -1.68 16.59
C MET A 98 5.79 -3.02 15.88
N ASN A 99 6.10 -3.10 14.59
CA ASN A 99 6.00 -4.34 13.82
C ASN A 99 6.92 -5.44 14.38
N LEU A 100 8.16 -5.11 14.73
CA LEU A 100 9.13 -6.06 15.31
C LEU A 100 8.77 -6.52 16.72
N ARG A 101 8.09 -5.69 17.52
CA ARG A 101 7.61 -6.06 18.87
C ARG A 101 6.42 -7.02 18.83
N GLY A 102 5.90 -7.35 17.65
CA GLY A 102 4.77 -8.26 17.51
C GLY A 102 3.55 -7.74 18.25
N VAL A 103 3.28 -6.43 18.16
CA VAL A 103 2.01 -5.84 18.62
C VAL A 103 0.92 -6.66 17.95
N ARG A 104 0.26 -7.55 18.70
CA ARG A 104 -0.81 -8.40 18.19
C ARG A 104 -1.82 -7.49 17.53
N GLU A 105 -1.89 -7.53 16.21
CA GLU A 105 -2.85 -6.76 15.44
C GLU A 105 -4.25 -7.22 15.82
N SER A 106 -4.86 -6.53 16.78
CA SER A 106 -6.31 -6.54 16.85
C SER A 106 -6.74 -5.78 15.60
N GLY A 107 -7.10 -6.49 14.52
CA GLY A 107 -7.49 -5.89 13.24
C GLY A 107 -8.60 -4.84 13.38
N THR A 108 -9.35 -4.88 14.49
CA THR A 108 -10.30 -3.85 14.92
C THR A 108 -9.66 -2.49 15.20
N LEU A 109 -8.47 -2.41 15.80
CA LEU A 109 -7.80 -1.15 16.13
C LEU A 109 -7.38 -0.38 14.85
N PHE A 110 -6.99 -1.11 13.81
CA PHE A 110 -6.64 -0.52 12.50
C PHE A 110 -7.85 -0.22 11.63
N ALA A 111 -8.97 -0.92 11.82
CA ALA A 111 -10.20 -0.67 11.05
C ALA A 111 -10.88 0.67 11.40
N VAL A 112 -10.82 1.09 12.68
CA VAL A 112 -11.50 2.31 13.15
C VAL A 112 -11.04 3.56 12.39
N PRO A 113 -9.73 3.88 12.29
CA PRO A 113 -9.26 5.03 11.51
C PRO A 113 -9.67 4.97 10.04
N THR A 114 -9.65 3.78 9.43
CA THR A 114 -10.02 3.60 8.02
C THR A 114 -11.48 3.96 7.77
N TYR A 115 -12.40 3.47 8.60
CA TYR A 115 -13.82 3.80 8.43
C TYR A 115 -14.13 5.27 8.72
N VAL A 116 -13.46 5.87 9.71
CA VAL A 116 -13.59 7.31 10.00
C VAL A 116 -13.12 8.14 8.80
N PHE A 117 -11.99 7.78 8.18
CA PHE A 117 -11.50 8.44 6.98
C PHE A 117 -12.50 8.35 5.82
N VAL A 118 -13.03 7.15 5.55
CA VAL A 118 -14.03 6.95 4.49
C VAL A 118 -15.28 7.80 4.74
N ALA A 119 -15.82 7.77 5.95
CA ALA A 119 -16.99 8.59 6.31
C ALA A 119 -16.69 10.09 6.20
N GLY A 120 -15.50 10.53 6.63
CA GLY A 120 -15.07 11.91 6.55
C GLY A 120 -14.85 12.42 5.12
N VAL A 121 -14.56 11.56 4.15
CA VAL A 121 -14.48 11.93 2.73
C VAL A 121 -15.88 12.13 2.10
N PHE A 122 -16.90 11.44 2.63
CA PHE A 122 -18.28 11.55 2.13
C PHE A 122 -19.09 12.69 2.77
N LEU A 123 -18.63 13.22 3.92
CA LEU A 123 -19.19 14.40 4.59
C LEU A 123 -18.60 15.69 4.00
#